data_AF-A0A957X2H2-F1
#
_entry.id   AF-A0A957X2H2-F1
#
_cell.length_a   1.000
_cell.length_b   1.000
_cell.length_c   1.000
_cell.angle_alpha   90.00
_cell.angle_beta   90.00
_cell.angle_gamma   90.00
#
_symmetry.space_group_name_H-M   'P 1'
#
loop_
_entity.id
_entity.type
_entity.pdbx_description
1 polymer ?
#
loop_
_entity_poly.entity_id
_entity_poly.type
_entity_poly.pdbx_seq_one_letter_code
_entity_poly.pdbx_strand_id
1 'polypeptide(L)'
;GEDVVAGIRNTNPIKDLEKDMPEVYQEFVDICQKLEDHYREMQDLEFTFEQGKLWMLQTRDGKRTAKASIKIAVDMAEDGFITKEQAILRVTPEQVDTLLHPQFDIEAKKTAAAEGNMLTKAVNASPGAAVGIVAFDADLTEKWGKEEHKPVIMVRPFTRPDDVHGMLSAKGILTSEGGATSHAAVVARQFGVPCVVGASDIVIDQEKRQFTAHGVVIKEGDWISIDGTTGEAFAGEIPTVSPSLEEQTELQTLLSWADGFRRLQIWTNADYPADAQRARSYGAQGIGLCRTEHMFFEQERLPTVQKMILAENEEIRQEALDKLLPYQRQDFAGLFETMTGLPVIIRLIDPPLHEFMPDHDEVFERVITKRVTGETAGLQEDEELLSAVSSMHESNPMMGLRGVRLSVVFPGLVKMQVRAIFEAACQVKKKGLEPKPEVMIPLAGHVNELKVIQPQLEEVAKAVMDEQGVEVEYKFGTMIEIPRAALTAGDLAEVAEFFSFGT
;
A
#
# COMPACT_ATOMS: atom_id res chain seq x y z
N GLY A 1 27.98 5.15 -38.88
CA GLY A 1 27.13 4.02 -38.45
C GLY A 1 27.87 3.18 -37.44
N GLU A 2 28.63 2.19 -37.90
CA GLU A 2 29.31 1.20 -37.04
C GLU A 2 30.22 1.82 -35.97
N ASP A 3 31.03 2.83 -36.32
CA ASP A 3 31.92 3.52 -35.36
C ASP A 3 31.16 4.21 -34.20
N VAL A 4 29.93 4.68 -34.46
CA VAL A 4 29.08 5.35 -33.46
C VAL A 4 28.48 4.32 -32.50
N VAL A 5 28.05 3.17 -33.02
CA VAL A 5 27.48 2.07 -32.22
C VAL A 5 28.56 1.34 -31.43
N ALA A 6 29.72 1.13 -32.03
CA ALA A 6 30.82 0.39 -31.42
C ALA A 6 31.62 1.23 -30.39
N GLY A 7 31.42 2.56 -30.33
CA GLY A 7 32.10 3.44 -29.39
C GLY A 7 33.62 3.53 -29.59
N ILE A 8 34.13 3.11 -30.75
CA ILE A 8 35.57 3.10 -31.07
C ILE A 8 36.11 4.53 -31.21
N ARG A 9 35.24 5.48 -31.56
CA ARG A 9 35.56 6.90 -31.67
C ARG A 9 34.67 7.70 -30.74
N ASN A 10 35.24 8.73 -30.13
CA ASN A 10 34.47 9.70 -29.36
C ASN A 10 33.43 10.37 -30.27
N THR A 11 32.18 10.37 -29.83
CA THR A 11 31.08 11.04 -30.51
C THR A 11 31.02 12.50 -30.10
N ASN A 12 30.70 13.38 -31.04
CA ASN A 12 30.46 14.79 -30.76
C ASN A 12 28.96 15.02 -30.54
N PRO A 13 28.59 15.97 -29.65
CA PRO A 13 27.20 16.44 -29.55
C PRO A 13 26.67 16.93 -30.90
N ILE A 14 25.41 16.61 -31.22
CA ILE A 14 24.79 17.00 -32.51
C ILE A 14 24.79 18.51 -32.73
N LYS A 15 24.73 19.32 -31.65
CA LYS A 15 24.78 20.78 -31.72
C LYS A 15 26.09 21.32 -32.30
N ASP A 16 27.18 20.58 -32.21
CA ASP A 16 28.45 21.02 -32.79
C ASP A 16 28.43 20.95 -34.33
N LEU A 17 27.51 20.19 -34.93
CA LEU A 17 27.28 20.18 -36.37
C LEU A 17 26.86 21.56 -36.90
N GLU A 18 26.21 22.38 -36.08
CA GLU A 18 25.85 23.77 -36.44
C GLU A 18 27.10 24.63 -36.73
N LYS A 19 28.21 24.38 -36.02
CA LYS A 19 29.46 25.12 -36.20
C LYS A 19 30.23 24.62 -37.43
N ASP A 20 30.25 23.29 -37.61
CA ASP A 20 31.05 22.65 -38.65
C ASP A 20 30.37 22.72 -40.03
N MET A 21 29.05 22.53 -40.07
CA MET A 21 28.24 22.46 -41.30
C MET A 21 26.83 23.07 -41.08
N PRO A 22 26.72 24.40 -40.99
CA PRO A 22 25.46 25.08 -40.62
C PRO A 22 24.31 24.80 -41.58
N GLU A 23 24.57 24.71 -42.90
CA GLU A 23 23.54 24.43 -43.90
C GLU A 23 22.94 23.03 -43.73
N VAL A 24 23.77 22.02 -43.47
CA VAL A 24 23.34 20.63 -43.22
C VAL A 24 22.59 20.52 -41.90
N TYR A 25 23.04 21.25 -40.86
CA TYR A 25 22.35 21.28 -39.58
C TYR A 25 20.95 21.90 -39.69
N GLN A 26 20.81 23.00 -40.44
CA GLN A 26 19.48 23.60 -40.67
C GLN A 26 18.56 22.66 -41.44
N GLU A 27 19.06 21.99 -42.48
CA GLU A 27 18.29 20.98 -43.22
C GLU A 27 17.85 19.83 -42.29
N PHE A 28 18.73 19.39 -41.39
CA PHE A 28 18.41 18.37 -40.38
C PHE A 28 17.32 18.83 -39.42
N VAL A 29 17.42 20.04 -38.85
CA VAL A 29 16.42 20.62 -37.94
C VAL A 29 15.05 20.72 -38.63
N ASP A 30 15.01 21.18 -39.88
CA ASP A 30 13.77 21.28 -40.65
C ASP A 30 13.13 19.90 -40.90
N ILE A 31 13.94 18.85 -41.11
CA ILE A 31 13.46 17.47 -41.25
C ILE A 31 12.96 16.93 -39.91
N CYS A 32 13.67 17.17 -38.80
CA CYS A 32 13.22 16.78 -37.46
C CYS A 32 11.83 17.35 -37.16
N GLN A 33 11.63 18.65 -37.39
CA GLN A 33 10.33 19.29 -37.20
C GLN A 33 9.24 18.64 -38.07
N LYS A 34 9.53 18.38 -39.35
CA LYS A 34 8.57 17.71 -40.25
C LYS A 34 8.20 16.31 -39.78
N LEU A 35 9.17 15.55 -39.25
CA LEU A 35 8.93 14.20 -38.75
C LEU A 35 8.11 14.23 -37.46
N GLU A 36 8.42 15.13 -36.53
CA GLU A 36 7.60 15.33 -35.32
C GLU A 36 6.19 15.83 -35.65
N ASP A 37 6.03 16.74 -36.60
CA ASP A 37 4.72 17.22 -37.07
C ASP A 37 3.89 16.11 -37.73
N HIS A 38 4.57 15.22 -38.47
CA HIS A 38 3.95 14.12 -39.20
C HIS A 38 3.52 12.98 -38.28
N TYR A 39 4.44 12.48 -37.46
CA TYR A 39 4.19 11.37 -36.54
C TYR A 39 3.51 11.82 -35.24
N ARG A 40 3.52 13.13 -34.97
CA ARG A 40 3.03 13.74 -33.73
C ARG A 40 3.72 13.17 -32.51
N GLU A 41 4.98 12.77 -32.60
CA GLU A 41 5.70 12.05 -31.55
C GLU A 41 7.20 12.28 -31.68
N MET A 42 7.93 12.25 -30.56
CA MET A 42 9.38 12.39 -30.53
C MET A 42 10.03 11.22 -31.28
N GLN A 43 10.91 11.56 -32.22
CA GLN A 43 11.53 10.61 -33.13
C GLN A 43 13.00 10.32 -32.76
N ASP A 44 13.35 9.04 -32.79
CA ASP A 44 14.72 8.53 -32.82
C ASP A 44 15.16 8.39 -34.29
N LEU A 45 16.21 9.12 -34.66
CA LEU A 45 16.63 9.33 -36.05
C LEU A 45 18.03 8.81 -36.30
N GLU A 46 18.21 8.12 -37.42
CA GLU A 46 19.52 7.80 -37.97
C GLU A 46 19.67 8.53 -39.31
N PHE A 47 20.79 9.23 -39.46
CA PHE A 47 21.10 10.00 -40.65
C PHE A 47 22.58 9.86 -41.03
N THR A 48 22.92 10.25 -42.24
CA THR A 48 24.29 10.36 -42.73
C THR A 48 24.39 11.57 -43.64
N PHE A 49 25.52 12.26 -43.60
CA PHE A 49 25.83 13.30 -44.57
C PHE A 49 26.98 12.82 -45.46
N GLU A 50 26.82 12.97 -46.77
CA GLU A 50 27.83 12.59 -47.75
C GLU A 50 28.04 13.76 -48.71
N GLN A 51 29.27 14.26 -48.79
CA GLN A 51 29.66 15.37 -49.69
C GLN A 51 28.73 16.60 -49.60
N GLY A 52 28.34 16.98 -48.38
CA GLY A 52 27.47 18.13 -48.13
C GLY A 52 25.98 17.88 -48.34
N LYS A 53 25.55 16.63 -48.59
CA LYS A 53 24.15 16.26 -48.73
C LYS A 53 23.69 15.40 -47.56
N LEU A 54 22.58 15.77 -46.93
CA LEU A 54 21.94 15.02 -45.85
C LEU A 54 21.09 13.86 -46.38
N TRP A 55 21.16 12.72 -45.70
CA TRP A 55 20.34 11.53 -45.97
C TRP A 55 19.77 10.99 -44.66
N MET A 56 18.45 10.89 -44.57
CA MET A 56 17.78 10.19 -43.47
C MET A 56 17.72 8.70 -43.78
N LEU A 57 18.18 7.87 -42.84
CA LEU A 57 18.28 6.42 -43.01
C LEU A 57 17.16 5.70 -42.27
N GLN A 58 16.83 6.16 -41.06
CA GLN A 58 15.81 5.55 -40.21
C GLN A 58 15.12 6.61 -39.36
N THR A 59 13.82 6.43 -39.12
CA THR A 59 13.04 7.13 -38.10
C THR A 59 12.15 6.13 -37.40
N ARG A 60 11.98 6.29 -36.09
CA ARG A 60 11.01 5.53 -35.28
C ARG A 60 10.67 6.34 -34.05
N ASP A 61 9.60 5.95 -33.36
CA ASP A 61 9.29 6.55 -32.07
C ASP A 61 10.42 6.31 -31.07
N GLY A 62 10.89 7.38 -30.46
CA GLY A 62 12.02 7.32 -29.55
C GLY A 62 11.68 6.58 -28.27
N LYS A 63 12.52 5.60 -27.90
CA LYS A 63 12.47 4.99 -26.56
C LYS A 63 12.89 6.02 -25.53
N ARG A 64 12.22 6.04 -24.39
CA ARG A 64 12.38 7.10 -23.39
C ARG A 64 12.02 6.61 -21.99
N THR A 65 12.47 7.35 -20.98
CA THR A 65 12.14 7.08 -19.57
C THR A 65 10.72 7.54 -19.26
N ALA A 66 10.13 7.04 -18.16
CA ALA A 66 8.80 7.49 -17.71
C ALA A 66 8.72 9.03 -17.55
N LYS A 67 9.74 9.64 -16.93
CA LYS A 67 9.86 11.10 -16.79
C LYS A 67 9.84 11.81 -18.15
N ALA A 68 10.58 11.31 -19.13
CA ALA A 68 10.62 11.89 -20.46
C ALA A 68 9.30 11.67 -21.23
N SER A 69 8.65 10.51 -21.08
CA SER A 69 7.32 10.26 -21.68
C SER A 69 6.30 11.29 -21.22
N ILE A 70 6.20 11.51 -19.90
CA ILE A 70 5.24 12.45 -19.31
C ILE A 70 5.56 13.88 -19.74
N LYS A 71 6.83 14.29 -19.68
CA LYS A 71 7.24 15.62 -20.12
C LYS A 71 6.88 15.88 -21.59
N ILE A 72 7.28 14.98 -22.49
CA ILE A 72 7.01 15.13 -23.92
C ILE A 72 5.50 15.19 -24.20
N ALA A 73 4.71 14.32 -23.54
CA ALA A 73 3.26 14.31 -23.71
C ALA A 73 2.61 15.63 -23.26
N VAL A 74 3.07 16.20 -22.14
CA VAL A 74 2.58 17.49 -21.63
C VAL A 74 3.00 18.63 -22.54
N ASP A 75 4.30 18.74 -22.85
CA ASP A 75 4.85 19.80 -23.72
C ASP A 75 4.15 19.79 -25.09
N MET A 76 3.98 18.61 -25.73
CA MET A 76 3.27 18.49 -27.01
C MET A 76 1.80 18.89 -26.95
N ALA A 77 1.13 18.68 -25.82
CA ALA A 77 -0.26 19.10 -25.66
C ALA A 77 -0.39 20.60 -25.42
N GLU A 78 0.55 21.19 -24.68
CA GLU A 78 0.60 22.64 -24.45
C GLU A 78 0.96 23.42 -25.72
N ASP A 79 1.87 22.89 -26.52
CA ASP A 79 2.26 23.43 -27.84
C ASP A 79 1.19 23.18 -28.92
N GLY A 80 0.13 22.43 -28.60
CA GLY A 80 -0.98 22.15 -29.51
C GLY A 80 -0.66 21.13 -30.60
N PHE A 81 0.43 20.37 -30.48
CA PHE A 81 0.73 19.25 -31.37
C PHE A 81 -0.25 18.11 -31.20
N ILE A 82 -0.69 17.86 -29.98
CA ILE A 82 -1.67 16.83 -29.63
C ILE A 82 -2.74 17.40 -28.70
N THR A 83 -3.86 16.69 -28.59
CA THR A 83 -4.89 17.01 -27.59
C THR A 83 -4.49 16.50 -26.20
N LYS A 84 -5.06 17.09 -25.15
CA LYS A 84 -4.88 16.61 -23.77
C LYS A 84 -5.29 15.14 -23.58
N GLU A 85 -6.35 14.71 -24.27
CA GLU A 85 -6.80 13.32 -24.26
C GLU A 85 -5.74 12.38 -24.85
N GLN A 86 -5.13 12.76 -25.97
CA GLN A 86 -4.03 12.01 -26.57
C GLN A 86 -2.80 11.96 -25.66
N ALA A 87 -2.46 13.06 -24.98
CA ALA A 87 -1.35 13.08 -24.02
C ALA A 87 -1.56 12.09 -22.87
N ILE A 88 -2.77 12.03 -22.32
CA ILE A 88 -3.13 11.07 -21.26
C ILE A 88 -2.98 9.63 -21.76
N LEU A 89 -3.50 9.31 -22.96
CA LEU A 89 -3.45 7.95 -23.51
C LEU A 89 -2.05 7.48 -23.91
N ARG A 90 -1.08 8.40 -24.05
CA ARG A 90 0.31 8.07 -24.37
C ARG A 90 1.14 7.68 -23.16
N VAL A 91 0.72 8.09 -21.97
CA VAL A 91 1.42 7.76 -20.72
C VAL A 91 0.76 6.52 -20.13
N THR A 92 1.56 5.49 -19.89
CA THR A 92 1.03 4.26 -19.27
C THR A 92 0.94 4.40 -17.75
N PRO A 93 0.00 3.69 -17.09
CA PRO A 93 -0.09 3.70 -15.63
C PRO A 93 1.21 3.30 -14.92
N GLU A 94 1.98 2.37 -15.49
CA GLU A 94 3.26 1.92 -14.94
C GLU A 94 4.32 3.02 -14.97
N GLN A 95 4.27 3.91 -15.98
CA GLN A 95 5.15 5.08 -16.05
C GLN A 95 4.81 6.08 -14.96
N VAL A 96 3.52 6.27 -14.64
CA VAL A 96 3.08 7.10 -13.51
C VAL A 96 3.55 6.49 -12.19
N ASP A 97 3.33 5.19 -11.99
CA ASP A 97 3.76 4.47 -10.79
C ASP A 97 5.28 4.58 -10.55
N THR A 98 6.08 4.42 -11.61
CA THR A 98 7.54 4.59 -11.55
C THR A 98 7.96 5.94 -10.96
N LEU A 99 7.19 6.99 -11.20
CA LEU A 99 7.49 8.34 -10.71
C LEU A 99 6.99 8.61 -9.28
N LEU A 100 6.13 7.75 -8.73
CA LEU A 100 5.61 7.87 -7.36
C LEU A 100 6.53 7.20 -6.33
N HIS A 101 7.44 6.33 -6.77
CA HIS A 101 8.38 5.62 -5.90
C HIS A 101 9.80 6.17 -6.01
N PRO A 102 10.60 6.09 -4.93
CA PRO A 102 12.05 6.28 -5.02
C PRO A 102 12.64 5.38 -6.11
N GLN A 103 13.60 5.90 -6.88
CA GLN A 103 14.29 5.15 -7.93
C GLN A 103 15.78 5.11 -7.64
N PHE A 104 16.47 4.04 -8.04
CA PHE A 104 17.93 4.07 -8.03
C PHE A 104 18.47 4.99 -9.13
N ASP A 105 19.61 5.63 -8.86
CA ASP A 105 20.38 6.25 -9.94
C ASP A 105 20.77 5.19 -10.97
N ILE A 106 20.44 5.44 -12.24
CA ILE A 106 20.60 4.45 -13.33
C ILE A 106 22.07 4.08 -13.54
N GLU A 107 22.99 5.03 -13.42
CA GLU A 107 24.41 4.78 -13.63
C GLU A 107 25.03 4.08 -12.42
N ALA A 108 24.62 4.46 -11.21
CA ALA A 108 25.02 3.76 -9.98
C ALA A 108 24.54 2.30 -9.98
N LYS A 109 23.29 2.05 -10.40
CA LYS A 109 22.73 0.70 -10.49
C LYS A 109 23.47 -0.16 -11.53
N LYS A 110 23.78 0.39 -12.72
CA LYS A 110 24.58 -0.31 -13.73
C LYS A 110 25.98 -0.64 -13.23
N THR A 111 26.61 0.28 -12.49
CA THR A 111 27.93 0.08 -11.90
C THR A 111 27.89 -1.05 -10.88
N ALA A 112 26.93 -1.04 -9.95
CA ALA A 112 26.76 -2.10 -8.96
C ALA A 112 26.52 -3.48 -9.62
N ALA A 113 25.73 -3.53 -10.70
CA ALA A 113 25.53 -4.77 -11.46
C ALA A 113 26.82 -5.25 -12.15
N ALA A 114 27.60 -4.33 -12.73
CA ALA A 114 28.87 -4.65 -13.40
C ALA A 114 29.97 -5.10 -12.42
N GLU A 115 29.95 -4.60 -11.18
CA GLU A 115 30.86 -4.99 -10.10
C GLU A 115 30.52 -6.35 -9.48
N GLY A 116 29.40 -6.97 -9.87
CA GLY A 116 28.96 -8.26 -9.33
C GLY A 116 28.29 -8.16 -7.97
N ASN A 117 27.81 -6.99 -7.56
CA ASN A 117 27.12 -6.78 -6.29
C ASN A 117 25.67 -7.28 -6.30
N MET A 118 25.16 -7.79 -7.42
CA MET A 118 23.80 -8.32 -7.52
C MET A 118 23.67 -9.61 -6.69
N LEU A 119 22.83 -9.57 -5.67
CA LEU A 119 22.58 -10.67 -4.74
C LEU A 119 21.56 -11.66 -5.31
N THR A 120 20.50 -11.16 -5.96
CA THR A 120 19.45 -12.02 -6.54
C THR A 120 18.56 -11.21 -7.50
N LYS A 121 17.76 -11.93 -8.29
CA LYS A 121 16.63 -11.39 -9.04
C LYS A 121 15.42 -12.30 -8.86
N ALA A 122 14.34 -11.76 -8.29
CA ALA A 122 13.17 -12.51 -7.90
C ALA A 122 11.87 -11.78 -8.27
N VAL A 123 10.75 -12.13 -7.63
CA VAL A 123 9.45 -11.55 -7.94
C VAL A 123 9.37 -10.12 -7.41
N ASN A 124 9.10 -9.18 -8.30
CA ASN A 124 8.83 -7.77 -8.01
C ASN A 124 7.43 -7.61 -7.39
N ALA A 125 7.33 -7.75 -6.07
CA ALA A 125 6.04 -7.78 -5.37
C ALA A 125 5.41 -6.39 -5.22
N SER A 126 6.24 -5.40 -4.86
CA SER A 126 5.83 -4.02 -4.65
C SER A 126 6.92 -3.07 -5.17
N PRO A 127 6.60 -2.12 -6.06
CA PRO A 127 7.55 -1.28 -6.77
C PRO A 127 8.34 -0.31 -5.86
N GLY A 128 9.43 0.24 -6.40
CA GLY A 128 10.27 1.25 -5.74
C GLY A 128 11.66 0.77 -5.32
N ALA A 129 12.54 1.72 -5.02
CA ALA A 129 13.90 1.47 -4.56
C ALA A 129 14.00 1.69 -3.04
N ALA A 130 14.60 0.73 -2.34
CA ALA A 130 14.88 0.87 -0.91
C ALA A 130 16.33 0.53 -0.62
N VAL A 131 16.94 1.33 0.26
CA VAL A 131 18.30 1.13 0.76
C VAL A 131 18.22 1.11 2.27
N GLY A 132 18.91 0.17 2.90
CA GLY A 132 18.94 0.10 4.34
C GLY A 132 19.81 -1.01 4.88
N ILE A 133 19.95 -1.01 6.20
CA ILE A 133 20.61 -2.06 6.95
C ILE A 133 19.70 -3.27 7.11
N VAL A 134 20.25 -4.47 7.03
CA VAL A 134 19.48 -5.71 7.14
C VAL A 134 19.05 -5.96 8.58
N ALA A 135 17.77 -6.30 8.78
CA ALA A 135 17.24 -6.88 10.02
C ALA A 135 16.48 -8.17 9.73
N PHE A 136 16.67 -9.21 10.55
CA PHE A 136 16.06 -10.53 10.33
C PHE A 136 14.77 -10.79 11.11
N ASP A 137 14.35 -9.88 11.99
CA ASP A 137 13.13 -9.99 12.79
C ASP A 137 12.32 -8.69 12.79
N ALA A 138 11.00 -8.82 12.96
CA ALA A 138 10.06 -7.71 12.87
C ALA A 138 10.21 -6.71 14.04
N ASP A 139 10.47 -7.20 15.25
CA ASP A 139 10.62 -6.36 16.45
C ASP A 139 11.84 -5.44 16.34
N LEU A 140 12.97 -5.99 15.89
CA LEU A 140 14.18 -5.22 15.64
C LEU A 140 13.99 -4.26 14.47
N THR A 141 13.25 -4.67 13.45
CA THR A 141 12.90 -3.79 12.33
C THR A 141 12.08 -2.59 12.81
N GLU A 142 11.08 -2.80 13.67
CA GLU A 142 10.32 -1.71 14.29
C GLU A 142 11.23 -0.84 15.16
N LYS A 143 12.00 -1.44 16.05
CA LYS A 143 12.91 -0.70 16.93
C LYS A 143 13.88 0.19 16.13
N TRP A 144 14.56 -0.37 15.14
CA TRP A 144 15.51 0.37 14.33
C TRP A 144 14.82 1.40 13.43
N GLY A 145 13.71 1.05 12.80
CA GLY A 145 13.00 1.92 11.87
C GLY A 145 12.26 3.08 12.56
N LYS A 146 11.53 2.78 13.63
CA LYS A 146 10.61 3.69 14.32
C LYS A 146 11.24 4.42 15.51
N GLU A 147 11.99 3.71 16.36
CA GLU A 147 12.63 4.34 17.53
C GLU A 147 13.96 5.00 17.16
N GLU A 148 14.83 4.26 16.46
CA GLU A 148 16.18 4.72 16.13
C GLU A 148 16.27 5.46 14.77
N HIS A 149 15.18 5.50 14.00
CA HIS A 149 15.07 6.21 12.72
C HIS A 149 16.11 5.78 11.67
N LYS A 150 16.53 4.52 11.71
CA LYS A 150 17.46 3.93 10.75
C LYS A 150 16.70 3.42 9.52
N PRO A 151 17.29 3.50 8.31
CA PRO A 151 16.70 2.86 7.14
C PRO A 151 16.94 1.35 7.21
N VAL A 152 15.88 0.56 7.42
CA VAL A 152 15.99 -0.90 7.61
C VAL A 152 15.39 -1.65 6.43
N ILE A 153 16.07 -2.68 5.94
CA ILE A 153 15.51 -3.69 5.04
C ILE A 153 15.21 -4.95 5.85
N MET A 154 13.94 -5.30 5.93
CA MET A 154 13.49 -6.49 6.63
C MET A 154 13.70 -7.72 5.73
N VAL A 155 14.48 -8.69 6.22
CA VAL A 155 14.82 -9.91 5.47
C VAL A 155 14.29 -11.13 6.21
N ARG A 156 13.36 -11.87 5.60
CA ARG A 156 12.77 -13.08 6.22
C ARG A 156 12.55 -14.21 5.22
N PRO A 157 12.49 -15.48 5.65
CA PRO A 157 12.10 -16.55 4.75
C PRO A 157 10.70 -16.33 4.18
N PHE A 158 9.76 -16.01 5.06
CA PHE A 158 8.39 -15.59 4.78
C PHE A 158 7.92 -14.67 5.91
N THR A 159 6.85 -13.90 5.68
CA THR A 159 6.21 -13.05 6.70
C THR A 159 4.86 -13.62 7.17
N ARG A 160 4.47 -13.26 8.39
CA ARG A 160 3.22 -13.64 9.07
C ARG A 160 2.43 -12.38 9.48
N PRO A 161 1.13 -12.49 9.84
CA PRO A 161 0.35 -11.36 10.35
C PRO A 161 1.01 -10.64 11.53
N ASP A 162 1.69 -11.38 12.41
CA ASP A 162 2.41 -10.80 13.55
C ASP A 162 3.62 -9.95 13.13
N ASP A 163 4.11 -10.04 11.89
CA ASP A 163 5.27 -9.26 11.44
C ASP A 163 4.90 -7.84 10.96
N VAL A 164 3.60 -7.49 10.94
CA VAL A 164 3.10 -6.26 10.29
C VAL A 164 3.72 -4.98 10.88
N HIS A 165 3.96 -4.92 12.19
CA HIS A 165 4.62 -3.76 12.82
C HIS A 165 6.03 -3.49 12.28
N GLY A 166 6.80 -4.57 12.08
CA GLY A 166 8.12 -4.50 11.46
C GLY A 166 8.03 -4.12 9.99
N MET A 167 7.10 -4.72 9.25
CA MET A 167 6.89 -4.43 7.82
C MET A 167 6.53 -2.97 7.56
N LEU A 168 5.70 -2.37 8.42
CA LEU A 168 5.33 -0.94 8.36
C LEU A 168 6.50 0.00 8.67
N SER A 169 7.43 -0.45 9.51
CA SER A 169 8.61 0.32 9.91
C SER A 169 9.79 0.16 8.97
N ALA A 170 9.78 -0.85 8.11
CA ALA A 170 10.83 -1.13 7.14
C ALA A 170 10.82 -0.14 5.96
N LYS A 171 12.01 0.17 5.43
CA LYS A 171 12.15 0.85 4.14
C LYS A 171 11.92 -0.07 2.96
N GLY A 172 12.12 -1.38 3.15
CA GLY A 172 11.92 -2.39 2.13
C GLY A 172 11.88 -3.79 2.71
N ILE A 173 11.29 -4.72 1.98
CA ILE A 173 11.10 -6.11 2.42
C ILE A 173 11.68 -7.07 1.38
N LEU A 174 12.48 -8.04 1.84
CA LEU A 174 13.05 -9.08 1.01
C LEU A 174 12.72 -10.45 1.60
N THR A 175 12.07 -11.32 0.82
CA THR A 175 11.82 -12.71 1.25
C THR A 175 12.41 -13.75 0.33
N SER A 176 12.96 -14.82 0.90
CA SER A 176 13.48 -15.95 0.11
C SER A 176 12.37 -16.83 -0.46
N GLU A 177 11.21 -16.87 0.21
CA GLU A 177 10.03 -17.62 -0.22
C GLU A 177 8.84 -16.67 -0.49
N GLY A 178 7.80 -17.22 -1.12
CA GLY A 178 6.57 -16.50 -1.44
C GLY A 178 6.49 -16.03 -2.90
N GLY A 179 5.26 -15.85 -3.38
CA GLY A 179 4.96 -15.34 -4.72
C GLY A 179 4.32 -13.95 -4.68
N ALA A 180 3.89 -13.45 -5.84
CA ALA A 180 3.27 -12.13 -6.00
C ALA A 180 1.97 -11.90 -5.18
N THR A 181 1.38 -12.98 -4.64
CA THR A 181 0.19 -12.99 -3.79
C THR A 181 0.47 -13.45 -2.35
N SER A 182 1.75 -13.53 -1.94
CA SER A 182 2.14 -13.88 -0.57
C SER A 182 1.75 -12.78 0.41
N HIS A 183 1.67 -13.11 1.71
CA HIS A 183 1.41 -12.15 2.79
C HIS A 183 2.31 -10.91 2.68
N ALA A 184 3.62 -11.12 2.50
CA ALA A 184 4.61 -10.06 2.26
C ALA A 184 4.22 -9.16 1.08
N ALA A 185 3.87 -9.74 -0.06
CA ALA A 185 3.53 -9.00 -1.27
C ALA A 185 2.24 -8.17 -1.12
N VAL A 186 1.21 -8.73 -0.50
CA VAL A 186 -0.08 -8.06 -0.30
C VAL A 186 0.06 -6.87 0.64
N VAL A 187 0.69 -7.08 1.80
CA VAL A 187 0.91 -6.04 2.80
C VAL A 187 1.84 -4.95 2.25
N ALA A 188 2.97 -5.32 1.64
CA ALA A 188 3.92 -4.34 1.11
C ALA A 188 3.30 -3.46 0.02
N ARG A 189 2.50 -4.04 -0.88
CA ARG A 189 1.79 -3.27 -1.93
C ARG A 189 0.75 -2.33 -1.32
N GLN A 190 0.03 -2.77 -0.30
CA GLN A 190 -0.96 -1.94 0.38
C GLN A 190 -0.33 -0.69 1.02
N PHE A 191 0.87 -0.83 1.61
CA PHE A 191 1.54 0.26 2.30
C PHE A 191 2.56 1.03 1.43
N GLY A 192 2.76 0.60 0.18
CA GLY A 192 3.72 1.19 -0.74
C GLY A 192 5.17 0.99 -0.32
N VAL A 193 5.46 -0.11 0.37
CA VAL A 193 6.82 -0.48 0.77
C VAL A 193 7.45 -1.30 -0.35
N PRO A 194 8.64 -0.92 -0.89
CA PRO A 194 9.35 -1.71 -1.87
C PRO A 194 9.58 -3.15 -1.41
N CYS A 195 9.20 -4.12 -2.25
CA CYS A 195 9.24 -5.53 -1.84
C CYS A 195 9.65 -6.46 -2.98
N VAL A 196 10.59 -7.35 -2.66
CA VAL A 196 11.06 -8.44 -3.51
C VAL A 196 10.81 -9.76 -2.77
N VAL A 197 10.06 -10.67 -3.39
CA VAL A 197 9.68 -11.95 -2.76
C VAL A 197 10.12 -13.14 -3.60
N GLY A 198 10.25 -14.29 -2.96
CA GLY A 198 10.62 -15.53 -3.64
C GLY A 198 12.06 -15.55 -4.15
N ALA A 199 12.96 -14.86 -3.46
CA ALA A 199 14.39 -14.86 -3.74
C ALA A 199 15.05 -16.19 -3.34
N SER A 200 14.77 -17.26 -4.11
CA SER A 200 15.26 -18.61 -3.81
C SER A 200 16.78 -18.76 -3.80
N ASP A 201 17.51 -17.81 -4.42
CA ASP A 201 18.98 -17.77 -4.40
C ASP A 201 19.53 -17.34 -3.04
N ILE A 202 18.68 -16.77 -2.17
CA ILE A 202 19.04 -16.31 -0.83
C ILE A 202 18.76 -17.42 0.18
N VAL A 203 19.80 -17.87 0.87
CA VAL A 203 19.70 -18.82 1.98
C VAL A 203 19.84 -18.07 3.29
N ILE A 204 18.75 -17.97 4.06
CA ILE A 204 18.68 -17.23 5.32
C ILE A 204 18.95 -18.18 6.49
N ASP A 205 19.91 -17.82 7.35
CA ASP A 205 20.22 -18.51 8.61
C ASP A 205 19.80 -17.60 9.77
N GLN A 206 18.63 -17.87 10.35
CA GLN A 206 18.06 -17.04 11.42
C GLN A 206 18.86 -17.15 12.73
N GLU A 207 19.46 -18.31 13.03
CA GLU A 207 20.26 -18.48 14.25
C GLU A 207 21.55 -17.65 14.19
N LYS A 208 22.19 -17.60 13.02
CA LYS A 208 23.41 -16.81 12.81
C LYS A 208 23.15 -15.35 12.40
N ARG A 209 21.89 -14.96 12.19
CA ARG A 209 21.46 -13.61 11.75
C ARG A 209 22.25 -13.14 10.52
N GLN A 210 22.28 -13.99 9.50
CA GLN A 210 22.94 -13.72 8.22
C GLN A 210 22.24 -14.44 7.07
N PHE A 211 22.42 -13.96 5.84
CA PHE A 211 22.05 -14.71 4.64
C PHE A 211 23.23 -14.83 3.67
N THR A 212 23.16 -15.82 2.80
CA THR A 212 24.15 -16.02 1.73
C THR A 212 23.46 -15.97 0.37
N ALA A 213 24.05 -15.25 -0.58
CA ALA A 213 23.61 -15.18 -1.97
C ALA A 213 24.82 -15.20 -2.91
N HIS A 214 24.87 -16.15 -3.85
CA HIS A 214 25.99 -16.33 -4.78
C HIS A 214 27.40 -16.32 -4.14
N GLY A 215 27.52 -16.81 -2.89
CA GLY A 215 28.78 -16.84 -2.15
C GLY A 215 29.12 -15.56 -1.36
N VAL A 216 28.32 -14.50 -1.49
CA VAL A 216 28.39 -13.30 -0.66
C VAL A 216 27.59 -13.53 0.63
N VAL A 217 28.21 -13.25 1.78
CA VAL A 217 27.56 -13.35 3.09
C VAL A 217 27.21 -11.95 3.57
N ILE A 218 25.93 -11.72 3.84
CA ILE A 218 25.39 -10.47 4.38
C ILE A 218 24.91 -10.73 5.81
N LYS A 219 25.39 -9.92 6.75
CA LYS A 219 25.05 -10.02 8.18
C LYS A 219 24.03 -8.97 8.56
N GLU A 220 23.43 -9.17 9.73
CA GLU A 220 22.57 -8.16 10.31
C GLU A 220 23.32 -6.85 10.54
N GLY A 221 22.69 -5.73 10.15
CA GLY A 221 23.30 -4.41 10.18
C GLY A 221 24.11 -4.05 8.92
N ASP A 222 24.39 -5.00 8.02
CA ASP A 222 25.03 -4.71 6.74
C ASP A 222 24.03 -4.03 5.78
N TRP A 223 24.55 -3.19 4.89
CA TRP A 223 23.74 -2.47 3.92
C TRP A 223 23.39 -3.31 2.71
N ILE A 224 22.13 -3.25 2.30
CA ILE A 224 21.66 -3.76 1.02
C ILE A 224 20.72 -2.75 0.34
N SER A 225 20.58 -2.93 -0.96
CA SER A 225 19.71 -2.13 -1.81
C SER A 225 18.76 -3.06 -2.56
N ILE A 226 17.45 -2.82 -2.49
CA ILE A 226 16.44 -3.62 -3.19
C ILE A 226 15.66 -2.74 -4.18
N ASP A 227 15.45 -3.27 -5.38
CA ASP A 227 14.61 -2.70 -6.42
C ASP A 227 13.35 -3.55 -6.56
N GLY A 228 12.29 -3.11 -5.89
CA GLY A 228 10.97 -3.72 -5.94
C GLY A 228 10.29 -3.58 -7.30
N THR A 229 10.81 -2.75 -8.22
CA THR A 229 10.29 -2.59 -9.59
C THR A 229 10.83 -3.69 -10.50
N THR A 230 12.14 -3.95 -10.45
CA THR A 230 12.80 -4.95 -11.30
C THR A 230 12.97 -6.32 -10.62
N GLY A 231 12.70 -6.40 -9.32
CA GLY A 231 12.87 -7.60 -8.50
C GLY A 231 14.33 -7.89 -8.15
N GLU A 232 15.22 -6.91 -8.25
CA GLU A 232 16.66 -7.09 -8.08
C GLU A 232 17.10 -6.66 -6.67
N ALA A 233 18.04 -7.37 -6.06
CA ALA A 233 18.69 -6.95 -4.82
C ALA A 233 20.20 -6.89 -4.99
N PHE A 234 20.84 -5.94 -4.33
CA PHE A 234 22.26 -5.64 -4.43
C PHE A 234 22.89 -5.49 -3.04
N ALA A 235 24.15 -5.90 -2.92
CA ALA A 235 24.97 -5.63 -1.76
C ALA A 235 25.40 -4.15 -1.73
N GLY A 236 25.41 -3.56 -0.54
CA GLY A 236 25.82 -2.18 -0.33
C GLY A 236 24.72 -1.14 -0.63
N GLU A 237 25.14 0.12 -0.60
CA GLU A 237 24.27 1.29 -0.75
C GLU A 237 24.28 1.78 -2.20
N ILE A 238 23.12 1.77 -2.86
CA ILE A 238 22.94 2.40 -4.17
C ILE A 238 22.17 3.71 -3.95
N PRO A 239 22.71 4.87 -4.38
CA PRO A 239 22.02 6.14 -4.25
C PRO A 239 20.61 6.11 -4.86
N THR A 240 19.64 6.60 -4.09
CA THR A 240 18.25 6.75 -4.55
C THR A 240 17.95 8.21 -4.86
N VAL A 241 17.08 8.40 -5.85
CA VAL A 241 16.49 9.67 -6.23
C VAL A 241 15.00 9.57 -5.91
N SER A 242 14.54 10.40 -4.97
CA SER A 242 13.14 10.51 -4.58
C SER A 242 12.62 11.89 -4.99
N PRO A 243 12.13 12.06 -6.24
CA PRO A 243 11.50 13.32 -6.62
C PRO A 243 10.19 13.48 -5.86
N SER A 244 10.04 14.58 -5.10
CA SER A 244 8.76 14.88 -4.46
C SER A 244 7.68 15.12 -5.53
N LEU A 245 6.43 14.69 -5.32
CA LEU A 245 5.35 14.92 -6.29
C LEU A 245 5.17 16.42 -6.58
N GLU A 246 5.47 17.27 -5.61
CA GLU A 246 5.45 18.73 -5.69
C GLU A 246 6.48 19.28 -6.69
N GLU A 247 7.62 18.61 -6.85
CA GLU A 247 8.64 18.94 -7.84
C GLU A 247 8.31 18.41 -9.25
N GLN A 248 7.28 17.57 -9.39
CA GLN A 248 6.90 16.93 -10.65
C GLN A 248 5.74 17.65 -11.34
N THR A 249 5.98 18.88 -11.80
CA THR A 249 4.96 19.75 -12.38
C THR A 249 4.26 19.15 -13.61
N GLU A 250 4.99 18.42 -14.46
CA GLU A 250 4.41 17.80 -15.65
C GLU A 250 3.48 16.63 -15.26
N LEU A 251 3.86 15.83 -14.27
CA LEU A 251 2.99 14.74 -13.78
C LEU A 251 1.69 15.29 -13.18
N GLN A 252 1.77 16.33 -12.34
CA GLN A 252 0.59 16.97 -11.78
C GLN A 252 -0.31 17.55 -12.87
N THR A 253 0.27 18.17 -13.90
CA THR A 253 -0.47 18.73 -15.03
C THR A 253 -1.22 17.65 -15.78
N LEU A 254 -0.55 16.53 -16.10
CA LEU A 254 -1.16 15.37 -16.74
C LEU A 254 -2.30 14.78 -15.90
N LEU A 255 -2.09 14.59 -14.59
CA LEU A 255 -3.10 14.07 -13.67
C LEU A 255 -4.31 15.03 -13.55
N SER A 256 -4.07 16.35 -13.56
CA SER A 256 -5.16 17.34 -13.57
C SER A 256 -6.03 17.24 -14.84
N TRP A 257 -5.43 16.92 -15.97
CA TRP A 257 -6.18 16.68 -17.20
C TRP A 257 -6.97 15.38 -17.08
N ALA A 258 -6.35 14.31 -16.58
CA ALA A 258 -7.02 13.04 -16.33
C ALA A 258 -8.23 13.19 -15.40
N ASP A 259 -8.12 14.01 -14.35
CA ASP A 259 -9.21 14.37 -13.46
C ASP A 259 -10.38 15.04 -14.18
N GLY A 260 -10.09 15.85 -15.21
CA GLY A 260 -11.11 16.50 -16.04
C GLY A 260 -11.86 15.56 -16.99
N PHE A 261 -11.26 14.42 -17.38
CA PHE A 261 -11.88 13.45 -18.29
C PHE A 261 -12.54 12.27 -17.56
N ARG A 262 -12.03 11.89 -16.39
CA ARG A 262 -12.55 10.71 -15.69
C ARG A 262 -13.98 10.94 -15.20
N ARG A 263 -14.79 9.89 -15.32
CA ARG A 263 -16.13 9.83 -14.71
C ARG A 263 -16.10 9.26 -13.30
N LEU A 264 -15.22 8.29 -13.05
CA LEU A 264 -15.11 7.61 -11.76
C LEU A 264 -14.40 8.53 -10.77
N GLN A 265 -14.91 8.55 -9.53
CA GLN A 265 -14.17 9.12 -8.40
C GLN A 265 -13.07 8.15 -7.98
N ILE A 266 -11.94 8.71 -7.53
CA ILE A 266 -10.82 7.92 -7.01
C ILE A 266 -10.75 8.16 -5.51
N TRP A 267 -11.05 7.12 -4.74
CA TRP A 267 -11.00 7.13 -3.28
C TRP A 267 -9.84 6.26 -2.83
N THR A 268 -9.40 6.43 -1.59
CA THR A 268 -8.27 5.68 -1.03
C THR A 268 -8.72 4.60 -0.05
N ASN A 269 -7.89 3.60 0.15
CA ASN A 269 -7.95 2.74 1.31
C ASN A 269 -6.94 3.29 2.32
N ALA A 270 -7.42 3.76 3.47
CA ALA A 270 -6.57 4.37 4.48
C ALA A 270 -7.17 4.12 5.85
N ASP A 271 -6.34 3.58 6.74
CA ASP A 271 -6.76 3.17 8.08
C ASP A 271 -6.29 4.18 9.13
N TYR A 272 -5.22 4.93 8.84
CA TYR A 272 -4.62 5.91 9.75
C TYR A 272 -4.67 7.35 9.20
N PRO A 273 -4.67 8.37 10.08
CA PRO A 273 -4.70 9.78 9.65
C PRO A 273 -3.54 10.17 8.73
N ALA A 274 -2.34 9.63 8.94
CA ALA A 274 -1.18 9.89 8.10
C ALA A 274 -1.37 9.36 6.66
N ASP A 275 -1.95 8.17 6.52
CA ASP A 275 -2.26 7.58 5.21
C ASP A 275 -3.35 8.38 4.49
N ALA A 276 -4.40 8.77 5.22
CA ALA A 276 -5.46 9.62 4.69
C ALA A 276 -4.90 10.96 4.20
N GLN A 277 -3.94 11.56 4.92
CA GLN A 277 -3.34 12.84 4.57
C GLN A 277 -2.51 12.73 3.29
N ARG A 278 -1.69 11.68 3.18
CA ARG A 278 -0.90 11.38 1.98
C ARG A 278 -1.80 11.09 0.77
N ALA A 279 -2.86 10.31 0.96
CA ALA A 279 -3.79 10.03 -0.13
C ALA A 279 -4.55 11.31 -0.58
N ARG A 280 -4.92 12.18 0.37
CA ARG A 280 -5.56 13.45 0.07
C ARG A 280 -4.63 14.40 -0.70
N SER A 281 -3.33 14.44 -0.39
CA SER A 281 -2.37 15.23 -1.17
C SER A 281 -2.18 14.71 -2.60
N TYR A 282 -2.45 13.43 -2.84
CA TYR A 282 -2.48 12.82 -4.18
C TYR A 282 -3.82 12.97 -4.92
N GLY A 283 -4.79 13.67 -4.33
CA GLY A 283 -6.09 13.96 -4.97
C GLY A 283 -7.21 12.96 -4.64
N ALA A 284 -7.05 12.09 -3.64
CA ALA A 284 -8.12 11.19 -3.21
C ALA A 284 -9.37 11.98 -2.78
N GLN A 285 -10.53 11.53 -3.25
CA GLN A 285 -11.81 12.22 -3.07
C GLN A 285 -12.67 11.64 -1.93
N GLY A 286 -12.05 10.84 -1.06
CA GLY A 286 -12.71 10.13 0.04
C GLY A 286 -11.89 8.91 0.45
N ILE A 287 -12.30 8.29 1.56
CA ILE A 287 -11.82 6.96 1.97
C ILE A 287 -12.89 5.95 1.58
N GLY A 288 -12.56 5.02 0.68
CA GLY A 288 -13.45 3.94 0.23
C GLY A 288 -13.46 2.72 1.14
N LEU A 289 -12.40 2.59 1.95
CA LEU A 289 -12.27 1.52 2.93
C LEU A 289 -11.27 1.95 4.02
N CYS A 290 -11.79 2.16 5.23
CA CYS A 290 -11.01 2.17 6.47
C CYS A 290 -11.27 0.86 7.21
N ARG A 291 -10.23 0.06 7.43
CA ARG A 291 -10.24 -1.22 8.12
C ARG A 291 -10.01 -0.99 9.60
N THR A 292 -11.02 -1.28 10.40
CA THR A 292 -10.97 -1.03 11.85
C THR A 292 -10.09 -2.02 12.61
N GLU A 293 -9.63 -3.07 11.94
CA GLU A 293 -8.96 -4.19 12.59
C GLU A 293 -7.48 -3.93 12.81
N HIS A 294 -6.87 -3.19 11.88
CA HIS A 294 -5.52 -2.66 12.07
C HIS A 294 -5.44 -1.74 13.30
N MET A 295 -6.53 -1.03 13.62
CA MET A 295 -6.62 -0.23 14.84
C MET A 295 -6.71 -1.09 16.11
N PHE A 296 -7.07 -2.37 16.02
CA PHE A 296 -7.10 -3.30 17.16
C PHE A 296 -5.79 -4.06 17.34
N PHE A 297 -5.02 -4.26 16.27
CA PHE A 297 -3.72 -4.93 16.30
C PHE A 297 -2.57 -4.10 16.91
N GLU A 298 -2.80 -2.82 17.22
CA GLU A 298 -1.79 -2.03 17.93
C GLU A 298 -1.45 -2.66 19.30
N GLN A 299 -0.14 -2.75 19.60
CA GLN A 299 0.38 -3.45 20.79
C GLN A 299 -0.26 -2.97 22.11
N GLU A 300 -0.59 -1.68 22.23
CA GLU A 300 -1.21 -1.13 23.43
C GLU A 300 -2.67 -1.58 23.62
N ARG A 301 -3.34 -1.96 22.53
CA ARG A 301 -4.78 -2.26 22.49
C ARG A 301 -5.04 -3.76 22.47
N LEU A 302 -4.16 -4.53 21.83
CA LEU A 302 -4.28 -5.98 21.68
C LEU A 302 -4.57 -6.70 23.01
N PRO A 303 -3.91 -6.40 24.15
CA PRO A 303 -4.25 -7.03 25.43
C PRO A 303 -5.68 -6.74 25.92
N THR A 304 -6.23 -5.58 25.57
CA THR A 304 -7.61 -5.22 25.91
C THR A 304 -8.60 -5.94 25.01
N VAL A 305 -8.27 -6.12 23.73
CA VAL A 305 -9.06 -6.93 22.78
C VAL A 305 -9.09 -8.39 23.23
N GLN A 306 -7.95 -8.97 23.62
CA GLN A 306 -7.89 -10.33 24.15
C GLN A 306 -8.72 -10.50 25.42
N LYS A 307 -8.68 -9.53 26.34
CA LYS A 307 -9.56 -9.53 27.54
C LYS A 307 -11.03 -9.48 27.19
N MET A 308 -11.42 -8.72 26.17
CA MET A 308 -12.80 -8.68 25.67
C MET A 308 -13.23 -10.04 25.12
N ILE A 309 -12.36 -10.71 24.35
CA ILE A 309 -12.63 -12.02 23.75
C ILE A 309 -12.78 -13.09 24.83
N LEU A 310 -11.88 -13.09 25.82
CA LEU A 310 -11.86 -14.07 26.92
C LEU A 310 -12.88 -13.77 28.03
N ALA A 311 -13.66 -12.69 27.93
CA ALA A 311 -14.58 -12.27 28.99
C ALA A 311 -15.69 -13.32 29.24
N GLU A 312 -15.78 -13.79 30.49
CA GLU A 312 -16.74 -14.81 30.93
C GLU A 312 -18.19 -14.30 31.01
N ASN A 313 -18.37 -12.99 31.10
CA ASN A 313 -19.68 -12.35 31.21
C ASN A 313 -19.74 -11.01 30.47
N GLU A 314 -20.95 -10.49 30.29
CA GLU A 314 -21.19 -9.25 29.54
C GLU A 314 -20.63 -8.01 30.25
N GLU A 315 -20.57 -8.00 31.58
CA GLU A 315 -20.07 -6.86 32.35
C GLU A 315 -18.55 -6.67 32.12
N ILE A 316 -17.76 -7.73 32.25
CA ILE A 316 -16.31 -7.71 31.98
C ILE A 316 -16.05 -7.37 30.51
N ARG A 317 -16.88 -7.90 29.60
CA ARG A 317 -16.79 -7.58 28.18
C ARG A 317 -17.04 -6.10 27.93
N GLN A 318 -18.08 -5.53 28.55
CA GLN A 318 -18.40 -4.12 28.43
C GLN A 318 -17.28 -3.23 28.98
N GLU A 319 -16.67 -3.59 30.11
CA GLU A 319 -15.50 -2.85 30.64
C GLU A 319 -14.31 -2.83 29.67
N ALA A 320 -14.06 -3.95 28.97
CA ALA A 320 -13.02 -4.01 27.95
C ALA A 320 -13.38 -3.16 26.72
N LEU A 321 -14.65 -3.20 26.27
CA LEU A 321 -15.16 -2.35 25.20
C LEU A 321 -15.04 -0.86 25.53
N ASP A 322 -15.38 -0.46 26.76
CA ASP A 322 -15.28 0.93 27.23
C ASP A 322 -13.83 1.43 27.24
N LYS A 323 -12.86 0.54 27.48
CA LYS A 323 -11.43 0.85 27.37
C LYS A 323 -10.96 1.00 25.92
N LEU A 324 -11.56 0.27 24.97
CA LEU A 324 -11.24 0.36 23.54
C LEU A 324 -11.88 1.59 22.87
N LEU A 325 -13.06 2.00 23.33
CA LEU A 325 -13.81 3.15 22.82
C LEU A 325 -12.97 4.42 22.62
N PRO A 326 -12.20 4.93 23.61
CA PRO A 326 -11.45 6.18 23.46
C PRO A 326 -10.37 6.09 22.37
N TYR A 327 -9.74 4.93 22.19
CA TYR A 327 -8.72 4.71 21.16
C TYR A 327 -9.32 4.83 19.76
N GLN A 328 -10.38 4.06 19.47
CA GLN A 328 -11.05 4.14 18.16
C GLN A 328 -11.62 5.54 17.89
N ARG A 329 -12.22 6.17 18.91
CA ARG A 329 -12.75 7.53 18.77
C ARG A 329 -11.66 8.52 18.37
N GLN A 330 -10.46 8.40 18.94
CA GLN A 330 -9.33 9.26 18.61
C GLN A 330 -8.86 9.04 17.15
N ASP A 331 -8.75 7.78 16.72
CA ASP A 331 -8.33 7.46 15.36
C ASP A 331 -9.33 7.99 14.33
N PHE A 332 -10.63 7.74 14.55
CA PHE A 332 -11.69 8.25 13.67
C PHE A 332 -11.74 9.78 13.67
N ALA A 333 -11.51 10.43 14.81
CA ALA A 333 -11.44 11.89 14.85
C ALA A 333 -10.29 12.40 13.96
N GLY A 334 -9.12 11.78 14.04
CA GLY A 334 -8.00 12.08 13.14
C GLY A 334 -8.34 11.86 11.66
N LEU A 335 -9.01 10.77 11.31
CA LEU A 335 -9.44 10.49 9.93
C LEU A 335 -10.43 11.56 9.43
N PHE A 336 -11.44 11.91 10.22
CA PHE A 336 -12.45 12.90 9.84
C PHE A 336 -11.87 14.32 9.75
N GLU A 337 -10.92 14.68 10.61
CA GLU A 337 -10.19 15.95 10.51
C GLU A 337 -9.40 16.02 9.21
N THR A 338 -8.63 14.98 8.91
CA THR A 338 -7.82 14.88 7.70
C THR A 338 -8.68 14.87 6.43
N MET A 339 -9.88 14.29 6.48
CA MET A 339 -10.78 14.14 5.34
C MET A 339 -12.00 15.07 5.39
N THR A 340 -11.91 16.18 6.14
CA THR A 340 -13.00 17.16 6.22
C THR A 340 -13.55 17.55 4.84
N GLY A 341 -14.88 17.48 4.69
CA GLY A 341 -15.62 17.72 3.46
C GLY A 341 -15.78 16.51 2.53
N LEU A 342 -15.02 15.44 2.75
CA LEU A 342 -14.99 14.22 1.93
C LEU A 342 -15.58 13.01 2.69
N PRO A 343 -16.20 12.05 1.97
CA PRO A 343 -16.74 10.84 2.58
C PRO A 343 -15.64 9.93 3.14
N VAL A 344 -15.94 9.30 4.28
CA VAL A 344 -15.06 8.32 4.92
C VAL A 344 -15.85 7.05 5.23
N ILE A 345 -15.65 6.02 4.40
CA ILE A 345 -16.25 4.70 4.59
C ILE A 345 -15.44 3.90 5.60
N ILE A 346 -16.06 3.56 6.72
CA ILE A 346 -15.48 2.77 7.80
C ILE A 346 -16.11 1.39 7.81
N ARG A 347 -15.30 0.35 7.61
CA ARG A 347 -15.74 -1.03 7.68
C ARG A 347 -15.69 -1.51 9.12
N LEU A 348 -16.80 -2.03 9.61
CA LEU A 348 -16.87 -2.69 10.91
C LEU A 348 -15.96 -3.92 10.93
N ILE A 349 -15.68 -4.42 12.14
CA ILE A 349 -14.83 -5.58 12.38
C ILE A 349 -15.20 -6.77 11.47
N ASP A 350 -14.21 -7.29 10.75
CA ASP A 350 -14.31 -8.38 9.79
C ASP A 350 -13.69 -9.70 10.25
N PRO A 351 -12.44 -9.78 10.74
CA PRO A 351 -11.76 -11.04 11.00
C PRO A 351 -12.40 -11.81 12.17
N PRO A 352 -12.26 -13.13 12.17
CA PRO A 352 -12.66 -13.96 13.29
C PRO A 352 -11.81 -13.65 14.53
N LEU A 353 -12.39 -13.87 15.71
CA LEU A 353 -11.76 -13.48 16.98
C LEU A 353 -10.43 -14.19 17.27
N HIS A 354 -10.21 -15.38 16.71
CA HIS A 354 -8.96 -16.11 16.91
C HIS A 354 -7.75 -15.41 16.27
N GLU A 355 -7.93 -14.53 15.28
CA GLU A 355 -6.82 -13.75 14.70
C GLU A 355 -6.21 -12.75 15.69
N PHE A 356 -6.92 -12.39 16.77
CA PHE A 356 -6.39 -11.52 17.84
C PHE A 356 -5.75 -12.30 18.99
N MET A 357 -5.81 -13.63 18.94
CA MET A 357 -5.28 -14.50 19.98
C MET A 357 -3.87 -14.98 19.62
N PRO A 358 -3.05 -15.34 20.61
CA PRO A 358 -1.76 -15.98 20.34
C PRO A 358 -1.94 -17.28 19.58
N ASP A 359 -0.92 -17.67 18.82
CA ASP A 359 -0.93 -18.90 18.03
C ASP A 359 -1.21 -20.14 18.90
N HIS A 360 -2.08 -21.01 18.39
CA HIS A 360 -2.52 -22.19 19.13
C HIS A 360 -1.35 -23.12 19.47
N ASP A 361 -0.43 -23.36 18.54
CA ASP A 361 0.66 -24.30 18.73
C ASP A 361 1.71 -23.73 19.68
N GLU A 362 1.94 -22.42 19.65
CA GLU A 362 2.79 -21.73 20.63
C GLU A 362 2.23 -21.81 22.06
N VAL A 363 0.93 -21.57 22.23
CA VAL A 363 0.29 -21.69 23.56
C VAL A 363 0.29 -23.15 24.01
N PHE A 364 0.04 -24.09 23.10
CA PHE A 364 0.09 -25.52 23.39
C PHE A 364 1.50 -25.95 23.85
N GLU A 365 2.55 -25.57 23.13
CA GLU A 365 3.93 -25.86 23.49
C GLU A 365 4.30 -25.24 24.83
N ARG A 366 3.87 -24.00 25.10
CA ARG A 366 4.09 -23.32 26.38
C ARG A 366 3.46 -24.09 27.55
N VAL A 367 2.21 -24.50 27.41
CA VAL A 367 1.50 -25.30 28.42
C VAL A 367 2.19 -26.65 28.66
N ILE A 368 2.53 -27.38 27.58
CA ILE A 368 3.19 -28.68 27.69
C ILE A 368 4.57 -28.54 28.33
N THR A 369 5.34 -27.53 27.93
CA THR A 369 6.66 -27.26 28.50
C THR A 369 6.56 -27.03 30.00
N LYS A 370 5.67 -26.13 30.46
CA LYS A 370 5.44 -25.87 31.89
C LYS A 370 5.01 -27.11 32.66
N ARG A 371 4.12 -27.93 32.09
CA ARG A 371 3.70 -29.22 32.68
C ARG A 371 4.88 -30.18 32.84
N VAL A 372 5.77 -30.27 31.86
CA VAL A 372 6.93 -31.18 31.88
C VAL A 372 8.05 -30.68 32.79
N THR A 373 8.31 -29.37 32.82
CA THR A 373 9.34 -28.75 33.68
C THR A 373 8.89 -28.61 35.14
N GLY A 374 7.60 -28.81 35.43
CA GLY A 374 7.02 -28.65 36.76
C GLY A 374 6.82 -27.19 37.16
N GLU A 375 6.82 -26.28 36.20
CA GLU A 375 6.58 -24.86 36.43
C GLU A 375 5.08 -24.61 36.62
N THR A 376 4.70 -24.11 37.79
CA THR A 376 3.29 -23.86 38.16
C THR A 376 2.87 -22.41 38.03
N ALA A 377 3.82 -21.49 37.89
CA ALA A 377 3.54 -20.06 37.74
C ALA A 377 2.87 -19.77 36.39
N GLY A 378 1.66 -19.21 36.43
CA GLY A 378 0.87 -18.88 35.24
C GLY A 378 0.43 -20.09 34.40
N LEU A 379 0.60 -21.33 34.90
CA LEU A 379 0.18 -22.53 34.17
C LEU A 379 -1.34 -22.57 34.00
N GLN A 380 -2.10 -22.22 35.05
CA GLN A 380 -3.55 -22.21 34.98
C GLN A 380 -4.08 -21.18 33.96
N GLU A 381 -3.50 -19.97 33.94
CA GLU A 381 -3.86 -18.94 32.95
C GLU A 381 -3.53 -19.40 31.52
N ASP A 382 -2.38 -20.06 31.32
CA ASP A 382 -2.01 -20.62 30.02
C ASP A 382 -2.93 -21.77 29.60
N GLU A 383 -3.42 -22.59 30.53
CA GLU A 383 -4.37 -23.68 30.27
C GLU A 383 -5.76 -23.14 29.91
N GLU A 384 -6.23 -22.10 30.60
CA GLU A 384 -7.48 -21.40 30.30
C GLU A 384 -7.41 -20.73 28.92
N LEU A 385 -6.29 -20.08 28.62
CA LEU A 385 -6.01 -19.49 27.31
C LEU A 385 -6.00 -20.55 26.21
N LEU A 386 -5.30 -21.67 26.41
CA LEU A 386 -5.26 -22.77 25.46
C LEU A 386 -6.67 -23.29 25.17
N SER A 387 -7.46 -23.52 26.21
CA SER A 387 -8.86 -23.96 26.07
C SER A 387 -9.69 -22.98 25.25
N ALA A 388 -9.55 -21.67 25.51
CA ALA A 388 -10.26 -20.64 24.76
C ALA A 388 -9.83 -20.60 23.28
N VAL A 389 -8.52 -20.61 22.99
CA VAL A 389 -7.99 -20.60 21.62
C VAL A 389 -8.43 -21.85 20.86
N SER A 390 -8.33 -23.04 21.47
CA SER A 390 -8.80 -24.28 20.85
C SER A 390 -10.32 -24.26 20.58
N SER A 391 -11.12 -23.60 21.43
CA SER A 391 -12.58 -23.49 21.22
C SER A 391 -12.97 -22.56 20.08
N MET A 392 -12.14 -21.55 19.77
CA MET A 392 -12.34 -20.61 18.68
C MET A 392 -11.67 -21.05 17.37
N HIS A 393 -10.95 -22.18 17.38
CA HIS A 393 -10.30 -22.71 16.20
C HIS A 393 -11.35 -23.14 15.15
N GLU A 394 -11.21 -22.61 13.94
CA GLU A 394 -12.07 -22.95 12.81
C GLU A 394 -11.26 -23.67 11.73
N SER A 395 -11.83 -24.71 11.11
CA SER A 395 -11.15 -25.39 10.00
C SER A 395 -10.95 -24.50 8.77
N ASN A 396 -11.84 -23.50 8.58
CA ASN A 396 -11.76 -22.55 7.46
C ASN A 396 -12.12 -21.13 7.94
N PRO A 397 -11.17 -20.41 8.56
CA PRO A 397 -11.39 -19.06 9.11
C PRO A 397 -12.01 -18.05 8.13
N MET A 398 -11.63 -18.13 6.85
CA MET A 398 -12.15 -17.25 5.80
C MET A 398 -13.68 -17.35 5.65
N MET A 399 -14.28 -18.50 5.97
CA MET A 399 -15.73 -18.75 5.84
C MET A 399 -16.42 -18.90 7.20
N GLY A 400 -15.74 -18.57 8.30
CA GLY A 400 -16.19 -18.83 9.67
C GLY A 400 -17.06 -17.73 10.30
N LEU A 401 -16.95 -17.61 11.63
CA LEU A 401 -17.65 -16.62 12.46
C LEU A 401 -16.92 -15.27 12.40
N ARG A 402 -17.25 -14.52 11.36
CA ARG A 402 -16.59 -13.26 11.01
C ARG A 402 -17.59 -12.24 10.41
N GLY A 403 -17.20 -10.98 10.28
CA GLY A 403 -18.00 -9.90 9.69
C GLY A 403 -19.42 -9.74 10.28
N VAL A 404 -20.45 -9.65 9.43
CA VAL A 404 -21.84 -9.50 9.90
C VAL A 404 -22.29 -10.63 10.83
N ARG A 405 -21.73 -11.83 10.69
CA ARG A 405 -22.09 -12.99 11.55
C ARG A 405 -21.59 -12.76 12.97
N LEU A 406 -20.35 -12.27 13.08
CA LEU A 406 -19.77 -11.86 14.35
C LEU A 406 -20.58 -10.71 14.95
N SER A 407 -21.00 -9.75 14.11
CA SER A 407 -21.83 -8.61 14.53
C SER A 407 -23.18 -9.04 15.14
N VAL A 408 -23.77 -10.13 14.64
CA VAL A 408 -25.02 -10.69 15.16
C VAL A 408 -24.80 -11.43 16.49
N VAL A 409 -23.69 -12.16 16.63
CA VAL A 409 -23.39 -12.93 17.86
C VAL A 409 -22.90 -12.02 18.99
N PHE A 410 -22.09 -11.02 18.65
CA PHE A 410 -21.47 -10.08 19.60
C PHE A 410 -21.83 -8.62 19.24
N PRO A 411 -23.10 -8.22 19.42
CA PRO A 411 -23.56 -6.89 19.02
C PRO A 411 -22.88 -5.75 19.80
N GLY A 412 -22.40 -6.00 21.03
CA GLY A 412 -21.70 -5.00 21.85
C GLY A 412 -20.46 -4.43 21.17
N LEU A 413 -19.71 -5.27 20.44
CA LEU A 413 -18.49 -4.85 19.74
C LEU A 413 -18.80 -3.83 18.64
N VAL A 414 -19.73 -4.15 17.73
CA VAL A 414 -20.10 -3.23 16.64
C VAL A 414 -20.85 -2.00 17.13
N LYS A 415 -21.62 -2.10 18.23
CA LYS A 415 -22.23 -0.94 18.88
C LYS A 415 -21.17 0.01 19.43
N MET A 416 -20.11 -0.52 20.05
CA MET A 416 -18.97 0.28 20.50
C MET A 416 -18.27 0.97 19.33
N GLN A 417 -18.03 0.28 18.22
CA GLN A 417 -17.42 0.88 17.03
C GLN A 417 -18.27 2.02 16.47
N VAL A 418 -19.57 1.80 16.31
CA VAL A 418 -20.50 2.85 15.84
C VAL A 418 -20.54 4.02 16.81
N ARG A 419 -20.57 3.77 18.12
CA ARG A 419 -20.46 4.83 19.13
C ARG A 419 -19.16 5.64 18.95
N ALA A 420 -18.02 4.98 18.75
CA ALA A 420 -16.74 5.63 18.49
C ALA A 420 -16.77 6.52 17.24
N ILE A 421 -17.32 6.00 16.13
CA ILE A 421 -17.46 6.71 14.85
C ILE A 421 -18.27 8.00 15.02
N PHE A 422 -19.46 7.91 15.63
CA PHE A 422 -20.35 9.05 15.77
C PHE A 422 -19.90 10.03 16.85
N GLU A 423 -19.26 9.57 17.94
CA GLU A 423 -18.66 10.48 18.91
C GLU A 423 -17.52 11.28 18.27
N ALA A 424 -16.67 10.63 17.48
CA ALA A 424 -15.59 11.27 16.73
C ALA A 424 -16.13 12.28 15.72
N ALA A 425 -17.13 11.89 14.92
CA ALA A 425 -17.75 12.80 13.95
C ALA A 425 -18.41 14.00 14.65
N CYS A 426 -19.12 13.80 15.77
CA CYS A 426 -19.68 14.92 16.54
C CYS A 426 -18.59 15.85 17.08
N GLN A 427 -17.48 15.32 17.60
CA GLN A 427 -16.35 16.12 18.08
C GLN A 427 -15.74 16.97 16.96
N VAL A 428 -15.50 16.38 15.79
CA VAL A 428 -14.94 17.07 14.62
C VAL A 428 -15.91 18.12 14.09
N LYS A 429 -17.21 17.83 14.05
CA LYS A 429 -18.23 18.83 13.67
C LYS A 429 -18.30 20.01 14.64
N LYS A 430 -18.15 19.77 15.95
CA LYS A 430 -18.06 20.84 16.96
C LYS A 430 -16.83 21.74 16.78
N LYS A 431 -15.76 21.24 16.15
CA LYS A 431 -14.58 22.04 15.76
C LYS A 431 -14.82 22.89 14.50
N GLY A 432 -16.00 22.83 13.88
CA GLY A 432 -16.34 23.57 12.67
C GLY A 432 -15.90 22.89 11.36
N LEU A 433 -15.55 21.60 11.43
CA LEU A 433 -15.20 20.78 10.27
C LEU A 433 -16.43 20.00 9.78
N GLU A 434 -16.33 19.40 8.58
CA GLU A 434 -17.43 18.69 7.92
C GLU A 434 -17.16 17.18 7.81
N PRO A 435 -17.42 16.40 8.87
CA PRO A 435 -17.29 14.95 8.81
C PRO A 435 -18.46 14.33 8.03
N LYS A 436 -18.15 13.34 7.17
CA LYS A 436 -19.12 12.56 6.38
C LYS A 436 -18.91 11.06 6.62
N PRO A 437 -19.30 10.54 7.81
CA PRO A 437 -19.17 9.12 8.13
C PRO A 437 -20.08 8.25 7.27
N GLU A 438 -19.53 7.20 6.68
CA GLU A 438 -20.29 6.13 6.03
C GLU A 438 -19.90 4.80 6.69
N VAL A 439 -20.87 4.06 7.25
CA VAL A 439 -20.61 2.82 7.99
C VAL A 439 -20.90 1.62 7.09
N MET A 440 -19.92 0.73 6.94
CA MET A 440 -20.01 -0.43 6.06
C MET A 440 -20.01 -1.74 6.85
N ILE A 441 -21.04 -2.55 6.62
CA ILE A 441 -21.19 -3.89 7.22
C ILE A 441 -20.56 -4.94 6.28
N PRO A 442 -19.52 -5.69 6.71
CA PRO A 442 -18.82 -6.69 5.91
C PRO A 442 -19.56 -8.05 5.86
N LEU A 443 -19.26 -8.86 4.85
CA LEU A 443 -19.72 -10.24 4.63
C LEU A 443 -21.24 -10.46 4.62
N ALA A 444 -22.04 -9.43 4.33
CA ALA A 444 -23.47 -9.63 4.14
C ALA A 444 -23.71 -10.59 2.97
N GLY A 445 -24.48 -11.65 3.21
CA GLY A 445 -24.92 -12.63 2.21
C GLY A 445 -26.44 -12.65 2.02
N HIS A 446 -27.20 -12.04 2.93
CA HIS A 446 -28.65 -11.94 2.89
C HIS A 446 -29.15 -10.63 3.49
N VAL A 447 -30.19 -10.03 2.89
CA VAL A 447 -30.85 -8.81 3.41
C VAL A 447 -31.28 -8.91 4.89
N ASN A 448 -31.60 -10.10 5.40
CA ASN A 448 -32.06 -10.27 6.77
C ASN A 448 -30.93 -10.05 7.79
N GLU A 449 -29.68 -10.29 7.40
CA GLU A 449 -28.51 -9.99 8.25
C GLU A 449 -28.41 -8.47 8.46
N LEU A 450 -28.59 -7.69 7.38
CA LEU A 450 -28.63 -6.23 7.45
C LEU A 450 -29.85 -5.72 8.24
N LYS A 451 -31.04 -6.27 7.99
CA LYS A 451 -32.28 -5.90 8.71
C LYS A 451 -32.20 -6.15 10.21
N VAL A 452 -31.36 -7.08 10.67
CA VAL A 452 -31.13 -7.34 12.10
C VAL A 452 -30.13 -6.36 12.69
N ILE A 453 -29.00 -6.11 12.01
CA ILE A 453 -27.89 -5.37 12.60
C ILE A 453 -28.01 -3.85 12.39
N GLN A 454 -28.36 -3.39 11.18
CA GLN A 454 -28.33 -1.97 10.83
C GLN A 454 -29.25 -1.11 11.72
N PRO A 455 -30.50 -1.50 12.03
CA PRO A 455 -31.35 -0.70 12.92
C PRO A 455 -30.75 -0.50 14.32
N GLN A 456 -30.09 -1.53 14.87
CA GLN A 456 -29.43 -1.45 16.17
C GLN A 456 -28.25 -0.47 16.16
N LEU A 457 -27.55 -0.36 15.03
CA LEU A 457 -26.44 0.56 14.85
C LEU A 457 -26.92 1.99 14.63
N GLU A 458 -28.00 2.18 13.85
CA GLU A 458 -28.63 3.48 13.68
C GLU A 458 -29.19 4.05 14.99
N GLU A 459 -29.73 3.20 15.87
CA GLU A 459 -30.15 3.61 17.21
C GLU A 459 -28.98 4.18 18.03
N VAL A 460 -27.81 3.53 17.98
CA VAL A 460 -26.60 4.03 18.66
C VAL A 460 -26.14 5.35 18.04
N ALA A 461 -26.13 5.47 16.71
CA ALA A 461 -25.78 6.70 16.03
C ALA A 461 -26.67 7.88 16.46
N LYS A 462 -27.99 7.68 16.47
CA LYS A 462 -29.00 8.67 16.90
C LYS A 462 -28.81 9.04 18.37
N ALA A 463 -28.64 8.07 19.26
CA ALA A 463 -28.40 8.32 20.68
C ALA A 463 -27.16 9.20 20.91
N VAL A 464 -26.05 8.93 20.21
CA VAL A 464 -24.83 9.74 20.34
C VAL A 464 -25.04 11.17 19.83
N MET A 465 -25.72 11.35 18.69
CA MET A 465 -26.03 12.67 18.16
C MET A 465 -26.92 13.48 19.11
N ASP A 466 -27.92 12.83 19.71
CA ASP A 466 -28.80 13.43 20.72
C ASP A 466 -28.04 13.81 21.99
N GLU A 467 -27.21 12.90 22.53
CA GLU A 467 -26.34 13.14 23.69
C GLU A 467 -25.40 14.33 23.46
N GLN A 468 -24.87 14.46 22.25
CA GLN A 468 -23.92 15.50 21.89
C GLN A 468 -24.59 16.79 21.41
N GLY A 469 -25.89 16.79 21.13
CA GLY A 469 -26.65 17.92 20.58
C GLY A 469 -26.17 18.32 19.19
N VAL A 470 -25.67 17.38 18.39
CA VAL A 470 -25.09 17.63 17.06
C VAL A 470 -25.59 16.58 16.09
N GLU A 471 -26.21 17.03 15.01
CA GLU A 471 -26.64 16.18 13.91
C GLU A 471 -25.49 16.02 12.90
N VAL A 472 -25.20 14.81 12.46
CA VAL A 472 -24.20 14.50 11.42
C VAL A 472 -24.90 13.74 10.31
N GLU A 473 -24.62 14.07 9.05
CA GLU A 473 -25.13 13.29 7.92
C GLU A 473 -24.28 12.02 7.78
N TYR A 474 -24.93 10.86 7.68
CA TYR A 474 -24.27 9.57 7.58
C TYR A 474 -25.01 8.65 6.63
N LYS A 475 -24.35 7.57 6.23
CA LYS A 475 -24.97 6.47 5.49
C LYS A 475 -24.60 5.13 6.09
N PHE A 476 -25.50 4.16 5.96
CA PHE A 476 -25.19 2.76 6.17
C PHE A 476 -25.17 2.00 4.84
N GLY A 477 -24.14 1.20 4.64
CA GLY A 477 -23.97 0.39 3.43
C GLY A 477 -23.39 -0.97 3.74
N THR A 478 -23.12 -1.73 2.69
CA THR A 478 -22.59 -3.08 2.83
C THR A 478 -21.54 -3.41 1.78
N MET A 479 -20.64 -4.33 2.14
CA MET A 479 -19.69 -4.89 1.20
C MET A 479 -20.33 -6.02 0.40
N ILE A 480 -20.18 -5.99 -0.93
CA ILE A 480 -20.58 -7.05 -1.84
C ILE A 480 -19.34 -7.91 -2.12
N GLU A 481 -19.14 -8.89 -1.26
CA GLU A 481 -18.01 -9.83 -1.29
C GLU A 481 -18.43 -11.31 -1.18
N ILE A 482 -19.73 -11.56 -0.93
CA ILE A 482 -20.32 -12.89 -0.97
C ILE A 482 -21.07 -13.07 -2.30
N PRO A 483 -20.84 -14.16 -3.06
CA PRO A 483 -21.53 -14.37 -4.34
C PRO A 483 -23.07 -14.28 -4.22
N ARG A 484 -23.63 -14.76 -3.11
CA ARG A 484 -25.06 -14.65 -2.83
C ARG A 484 -25.53 -13.19 -2.75
N ALA A 485 -24.72 -12.30 -2.20
CA ALA A 485 -25.07 -10.88 -2.12
C ALA A 485 -25.16 -10.24 -3.49
N ALA A 486 -24.28 -10.60 -4.42
CA ALA A 486 -24.38 -10.16 -5.81
C ALA A 486 -25.64 -10.71 -6.49
N LEU A 487 -26.00 -11.98 -6.23
CA LEU A 487 -27.22 -12.61 -6.78
C LEU A 487 -28.52 -11.99 -6.24
N THR A 488 -28.52 -11.54 -4.98
CA THR A 488 -29.69 -10.93 -4.32
C THR A 488 -29.50 -9.43 -4.06
N ALA A 489 -28.69 -8.75 -4.89
CA ALA A 489 -28.32 -7.36 -4.66
C ALA A 489 -29.53 -6.41 -4.64
N GLY A 490 -30.59 -6.74 -5.38
CA GLY A 490 -31.84 -5.97 -5.36
C GLY A 490 -32.47 -5.89 -3.97
N ASP A 491 -32.50 -7.01 -3.23
CA ASP A 491 -33.06 -7.05 -1.88
C ASP A 491 -32.16 -6.30 -0.88
N LEU A 492 -30.83 -6.40 -1.05
CA LEU A 492 -29.86 -5.69 -0.22
C LEU A 492 -29.95 -4.17 -0.39
N ALA A 493 -30.23 -3.70 -1.60
CA ALA A 493 -30.37 -2.29 -1.93
C ALA A 493 -31.64 -1.63 -1.32
N GLU A 494 -32.59 -2.42 -0.80
CA GLU A 494 -33.71 -1.87 -0.01
C GLU A 494 -33.26 -1.29 1.34
N VAL A 495 -32.07 -1.69 1.81
CA VAL A 495 -31.58 -1.43 3.16
C VAL A 495 -30.24 -0.68 3.13
N ALA A 496 -29.33 -1.07 2.25
CA ALA A 496 -28.02 -0.44 2.11
C ALA A 496 -28.06 0.75 1.15
N GLU A 497 -27.52 1.89 1.58
CA GLU A 497 -27.46 3.13 0.81
C GLU A 497 -26.29 3.18 -0.18
N PHE A 498 -25.29 2.32 0.02
CA PHE A 498 -24.17 2.14 -0.90
C PHE A 498 -23.67 0.69 -0.89
N PHE A 499 -23.01 0.30 -1.98
CA PHE A 499 -22.27 -0.95 -2.10
C PHE A 499 -20.78 -0.68 -2.32
N SER A 500 -19.94 -1.42 -1.61
CA SER A 500 -18.51 -1.51 -1.88
C SER A 500 -18.18 -2.93 -2.31
N PHE A 501 -17.54 -3.12 -3.47
CA PHE A 501 -17.20 -4.46 -3.93
C PHE A 501 -15.87 -4.90 -3.30
N GLY A 502 -15.90 -5.94 -2.47
CA GLY A 502 -14.71 -6.65 -2.00
C GLY A 502 -14.37 -7.76 -2.99
N THR A 503 -13.64 -7.41 -4.04
CA THR A 503 -13.38 -8.26 -5.22
C THR A 503 -12.37 -9.36 -5.00
#